data_AF-A0A845YH10-F1
#
_entry.id   AF-A0A845YH10-F1
#
_cell.length_a   1.000
_cell.length_b   1.000
_cell.length_c   1.000
_cell.angle_alpha   90.00
_cell.angle_beta   90.00
_cell.angle_gamma   90.00
#
_symmetry.space_group_name_H-M   'P 1'
#
loop_
_entity.id
_entity.type
_entity.pdbx_description
1 polymer ?
#
loop_
_entity_poly.entity_id
_entity_poly.type
_entity_poly.pdbx_seq_one_letter_code
_entity_poly.pdbx_strand_id
1 'polypeptide(L)' 'MKSFAWGGPPVRGSIRSQPEDFRVTEQLGYAPSGEGEHVWLWVEKRRANTVDVARDLASL' A
#
# COMPACT_ATOMS: atom_id res chain seq x y z
N MET A 1 9.89 27.47 16.72
CA MET A 1 8.49 27.22 17.13
C MET A 1 7.81 26.42 16.02
N LYS A 2 7.32 25.19 16.27
CA LYS A 2 6.62 24.42 15.23
C LYS A 2 5.27 25.09 14.96
N SER A 3 5.09 25.60 13.74
CA SER A 3 3.82 26.15 13.27
C SER A 3 2.97 25.01 12.71
N PHE A 4 1.72 24.94 13.17
CA PHE A 4 0.70 24.06 12.60
C PHE A 4 -0.38 24.94 11.99
N ALA A 5 -0.84 24.62 10.77
CA ALA A 5 -1.87 25.39 10.09
C ALA A 5 -3.18 25.54 10.90
N TRP A 6 -3.43 24.63 11.85
CA TRP A 6 -4.66 24.55 12.63
C TRP A 6 -4.44 24.47 14.15
N GLY A 7 -3.35 25.04 14.67
CA GLY A 7 -3.13 25.12 16.13
C GLY A 7 -2.63 23.82 16.79
N GLY A 8 -2.34 22.78 16.00
CA GLY A 8 -1.75 21.52 16.47
C GLY A 8 -2.80 20.48 16.89
N PRO A 9 -2.37 19.22 17.13
CA PRO A 9 -3.29 18.13 17.42
C PRO A 9 -3.86 18.24 18.86
N PRO A 10 -5.19 18.19 19.05
CA PRO A 10 -5.81 18.29 20.38
C PRO A 10 -5.73 16.98 21.18
N VAL A 11 -5.41 15.86 20.54
CA VAL A 11 -5.37 14.53 21.15
C VAL A 11 -4.16 13.73 20.67
N ARG A 12 -3.87 12.63 21.38
CA ARG A 12 -2.88 11.62 21.00
C ARG A 12 -3.58 10.28 20.79
N GLY A 13 -3.01 9.45 19.93
CA GLY A 13 -3.49 8.09 19.69
C GLY A 13 -2.44 7.27 18.94
N SER A 14 -2.68 5.97 18.87
CA SER A 14 -1.85 5.04 18.11
C SER A 14 -2.44 4.88 16.71
N ILE A 15 -1.58 4.85 15.70
CA ILE A 15 -1.93 4.54 14.31
C ILE A 15 -1.27 3.23 13.91
N ARG A 16 -1.93 2.46 13.04
CA ARG A 16 -1.40 1.19 12.52
C ARG A 16 -1.06 0.17 13.63
N SER A 17 -1.88 0.09 14.66
CA SER A 17 -1.65 -0.81 15.81
C SER A 17 -1.69 -2.28 15.38
N GLN A 18 -2.48 -2.58 14.37
CA GLN A 18 -2.48 -3.83 13.61
C GLN A 18 -2.53 -3.53 12.10
N PRO A 19 -2.10 -4.46 11.22
CA PRO A 19 -2.11 -4.27 9.77
C PRO A 19 -3.48 -3.81 9.24
N GLU A 20 -4.56 -4.29 9.84
CA GLU A 20 -5.93 -4.03 9.43
C GLU A 20 -6.37 -2.58 9.67
N ASP A 21 -5.72 -1.86 10.60
CA ASP A 21 -5.97 -0.43 10.85
C ASP A 21 -5.47 0.45 9.69
N PHE A 22 -4.67 -0.12 8.77
CA PHE A 22 -4.10 0.61 7.64
C PHE A 22 -4.12 -0.24 6.37
N ARG A 23 -5.20 -0.10 5.61
CA ARG A 23 -5.38 -0.75 4.32
C ARG A 23 -5.16 0.25 3.20
N VAL A 24 -4.44 -0.19 2.15
CA VAL A 24 -4.18 0.61 0.96
C VAL A 24 -4.56 -0.21 -0.25
N THR A 25 -5.39 0.38 -1.11
CA THR A 25 -5.69 -0.14 -2.44
C THR A 25 -5.08 0.82 -3.44
N GLU A 26 -4.16 0.32 -4.27
CA GLU A 26 -3.56 1.13 -5.31
C GLU A 26 -4.61 1.55 -6.35
N GLN A 27 -4.60 2.83 -6.71
CA GLN A 27 -5.41 3.37 -7.80
C GLN A 27 -4.48 3.79 -8.92
N LEU A 28 -4.46 2.98 -9.97
CA LEU A 28 -3.72 3.27 -11.18
C LEU A 28 -4.57 4.13 -12.09
N GLY A 29 -3.96 5.10 -12.77
CA GLY A 29 -4.66 5.98 -13.72
C GLY A 29 -5.00 5.31 -15.06
N TYR A 30 -4.83 3.99 -15.16
CA TYR A 30 -5.01 3.20 -16.37
C TYR A 30 -5.34 1.75 -16.04
N ALA A 31 -5.88 1.02 -17.02
CA ALA A 31 -6.25 -0.39 -16.92
C ALA A 31 -5.29 -1.28 -17.73
N PRO A 32 -5.22 -2.59 -17.45
CA PRO A 32 -4.49 -3.54 -18.29
C PRO A 32 -5.05 -3.51 -19.72
N SER A 33 -4.16 -3.58 -20.72
CA SER A 33 -4.53 -3.63 -22.14
C SER A 33 -5.28 -4.90 -22.54
N GLY A 34 -5.09 -5.99 -21.80
CA GLY A 34 -5.62 -7.32 -22.12
C GLY A 34 -4.77 -8.12 -23.11
N GLU A 35 -3.69 -7.54 -23.63
CA GLU A 35 -2.78 -8.15 -24.60
C GLU A 35 -1.33 -7.70 -24.35
N GLY A 36 -0.36 -8.51 -24.81
CA GLY A 36 1.08 -8.26 -24.67
C GLY A 36 1.83 -9.40 -23.98
N GLU A 37 3.14 -9.21 -23.79
CA GLU A 37 4.03 -10.21 -23.19
C GLU A 37 3.94 -10.24 -21.65
N HIS A 38 3.31 -9.25 -21.04
CA HIS A 38 3.22 -9.10 -19.58
C HIS A 38 1.86 -9.51 -19.03
N VAL A 39 1.86 -10.20 -17.89
CA VAL A 39 0.66 -10.52 -17.12
C VAL A 39 0.46 -9.50 -16.01
N TRP A 40 -0.73 -8.92 -15.94
CA TRP A 40 -1.10 -8.05 -14.84
C TRP A 40 -1.70 -8.85 -13.68
N LEU A 41 -1.07 -8.78 -12.50
CA LEU A 41 -1.57 -9.41 -11.28
C LEU A 41 -2.06 -8.37 -10.29
N TRP A 42 -3.27 -8.56 -9.77
CA TRP A 42 -3.74 -7.84 -8.60
C TRP A 42 -3.38 -8.64 -7.35
N VAL A 43 -2.58 -8.05 -6.47
CA VAL A 43 -2.01 -8.76 -5.32
C VAL A 43 -2.36 -8.04 -4.03
N GLU A 44 -3.11 -8.72 -3.16
CA GLU A 44 -3.23 -8.32 -1.76
C GLU A 44 -2.05 -8.88 -0.96
N LYS A 45 -1.34 -8.01 -0.24
CA LYS A 45 -0.22 -8.42 0.62
C LYS A 45 -0.42 -7.94 2.05
N ARG A 46 -0.03 -8.78 3.01
CA ARG A 46 -0.09 -8.49 4.44
C ARG A 46 1.23 -8.80 5.11
N ARG A 47 1.76 -7.85 5.90
CA ARG A 47 3.06 -7.98 6.59
C ARG A 47 4.23 -8.36 5.66
N ALA A 48 4.12 -8.02 4.37
CA ALA A 48 5.15 -8.25 3.37
C ALA A 48 5.44 -6.95 2.60
N ASN A 49 6.70 -6.74 2.26
CA ASN A 49 7.09 -5.67 1.34
C ASN A 49 6.90 -6.14 -0.11
N THR A 50 6.96 -5.21 -1.06
CA THR A 50 6.67 -5.49 -2.47
C THR A 50 7.73 -6.39 -3.13
N VAL A 51 9.00 -6.26 -2.73
CA VAL A 51 10.11 -7.02 -3.33
C VAL A 51 10.03 -8.49 -2.97
N ASP A 52 9.72 -8.82 -1.72
CA ASP A 52 9.61 -10.21 -1.28
C ASP A 52 8.45 -10.92 -1.99
N VAL A 53 7.29 -10.28 -2.09
CA VAL A 53 6.14 -10.85 -2.83
C VAL A 53 6.48 -11.05 -4.31
N ALA A 54 7.22 -10.13 -4.93
CA ALA A 54 7.66 -10.29 -6.31
C ALA A 54 8.63 -11.47 -6.48
N ARG A 55 9.53 -11.70 -5.52
CA ARG A 55 10.44 -12.86 -5.52
C ARG A 55 9.68 -14.17 -5.36
N ASP A 56 8.73 -14.21 -4.43
CA ASP A 56 7.90 -15.40 -4.21
C ASP A 56 7.14 -15.75 -5.49
N LEU A 57 6.51 -14.76 -6.14
CA LEU A 57 5.80 -14.93 -7.41
C LEU A 57 6.71 -15.43 -8.54
N ALA A 58 7.95 -14.96 -8.62
CA ALA A 58 8.90 -15.39 -9.65
C ALA A 58 9.41 -16.83 -9.45
N SER A 59 9.22 -17.40 -8.26
CA SER A 59 9.63 -18.77 -7.92
C SER A 59 8.53 -19.83 -8.08
N LEU A 60 7.30 -19.41 -8.40
CA LEU A 60 6.15 -20.28 -8.68
C LEU A 60 6.27 -20.96 -10.04
#